data_AF-A0A368NC74-F1
#
_entry.id   AF-A0A368NC74-F1
#
_cell.length_a   1.000
_cell.length_b   1.000
_cell.length_c   1.000
_cell.angle_alpha   90.00
_cell.angle_beta   90.00
_cell.angle_gamma   90.00
#
_symmetry.space_group_name_H-M   'P 1'
#
loop_
_entity.id
_entity.type
_entity.pdbx_description
1 polymer ?
#
loop_
_entity_poly.entity_id
_entity_poly.type
_entity_poly.pdbx_seq_one_letter_code
_entity_poly.pdbx_strand_id
1 'polypeptide(L)'
;MASKNIGIKEDVYERLKAHKRGDESFSETLDRLLHELDSDWRTNAGFLSRQAAADLEAEVERGFEDLDDAFDERSDGIDEQLSGES
;
A
#
# COMPACT_ATOMS: atom_id res chain seq x y z
N MET A 1 23.17 22.59 -2.71
CA MET A 1 21.86 22.28 -3.33
C MET A 1 21.32 23.55 -3.97
N ALA A 2 20.76 23.49 -5.17
CA ALA A 2 20.16 24.66 -5.80
C ALA A 2 18.82 24.96 -5.10
N SER A 3 18.74 26.05 -4.34
CA SER A 3 17.48 26.50 -3.75
C SER A 3 16.68 27.26 -4.80
N LYS A 4 15.46 26.79 -5.09
CA LYS A 4 14.48 27.53 -5.89
C LYS A 4 13.44 28.12 -4.93
N ASN A 5 13.20 29.41 -5.05
CA ASN A 5 12.13 30.07 -4.31
C ASN A 5 10.81 29.80 -5.03
N ILE A 6 9.89 29.12 -4.36
CA ILE A 6 8.53 28.87 -4.82
C ILE A 6 7.60 29.68 -3.92
N GLY A 7 6.74 30.49 -4.53
CA GLY A 7 5.68 31.16 -3.79
C GLY A 7 4.57 30.17 -3.47
N ILE A 8 4.19 30.07 -2.19
CA ILE A 8 3.06 29.25 -1.73
C ILE A 8 2.01 30.13 -1.07
N LYS A 9 0.76 29.67 -1.05
CA LYS A 9 -0.31 30.36 -0.34
C LYS A 9 -0.01 30.34 1.17
N GLU A 10 -0.39 31.42 1.86
CA GLU A 10 -0.20 31.56 3.31
C GLU A 10 -0.79 30.38 4.09
N ASP A 11 -2.01 29.95 3.75
CA ASP A 11 -2.66 28.80 4.39
C ASP A 11 -1.87 27.49 4.20
N VAL A 12 -1.17 27.35 3.08
CA VAL A 12 -0.33 26.18 2.79
C VAL A 12 0.98 26.26 3.57
N TYR A 13 1.56 27.46 3.69
CA TYR A 13 2.73 27.72 4.51
C TYR A 13 2.48 27.37 5.99
N GLU A 14 1.38 27.83 6.56
CA GLU A 14 1.02 27.55 7.95
C GLU A 14 0.74 26.05 8.18
N ARG A 15 0.12 25.36 7.22
CA ARG A 15 -0.05 23.89 7.29
C ARG A 15 1.27 23.13 7.27
N LEU A 16 2.21 23.53 6.41
CA LEU A 16 3.57 22.97 6.34
C LEU A 16 4.32 23.20 7.65
N LYS A 17 4.22 24.41 8.19
CA LYS A 17 4.83 24.79 9.48
C LYS A 17 4.26 23.97 10.64
N ALA A 18 2.97 23.67 10.65
CA ALA A 18 2.35 22.80 11.65
C ALA A 18 2.84 21.34 11.56
N HIS A 19 3.26 20.88 10.38
CA HIS A 19 3.84 19.55 10.17
C HIS A 19 5.34 19.47 10.43
N LYS A 20 5.97 20.62 10.73
CA LYS A 20 7.39 20.72 11.02
C LYS A 20 7.72 20.03 12.35
N ARG A 21 8.70 19.12 12.35
CA ARG A 21 9.16 18.37 13.53
C ARG A 21 10.57 18.79 13.96
N GLY A 22 10.70 19.22 15.22
CA GLY A 22 12.00 19.56 15.81
C GLY A 22 12.71 20.68 15.04
N ASP A 23 14.00 20.45 14.74
CA ASP A 23 14.90 21.41 14.08
C ASP A 23 14.97 21.22 12.55
N GLU A 24 14.07 20.44 11.94
CA GLU A 24 14.08 20.24 10.48
C GLU A 24 13.89 21.56 9.71
N SER A 25 14.34 21.62 8.46
CA SER A 25 14.07 22.74 7.56
C SER A 25 12.75 22.53 6.81
N PHE A 26 12.17 23.61 6.26
CA PHE A 26 10.95 23.50 5.45
C PHE A 26 11.12 22.55 4.25
N SER A 27 12.30 22.54 3.64
CA SER A 27 12.61 21.62 2.54
C SER A 27 12.62 20.17 3.00
N GLU A 28 13.14 19.88 4.19
CA GLU A 28 13.14 18.52 4.77
C GLU A 28 11.74 18.06 5.18
N THR A 29 10.91 18.96 5.73
CA THR A 29 9.48 18.66 5.97
C THR A 29 8.78 18.30 4.66
N LEU A 30 9.00 19.09 3.60
CA LEU A 30 8.37 18.86 2.31
C LEU A 30 8.83 17.54 1.68
N ASP A 31 10.14 17.28 1.69
CA ASP A 31 10.73 16.04 1.16
C ASP A 31 10.17 14.81 1.89
N ARG A 32 10.08 14.86 3.22
CA ARG A 32 9.47 13.79 4.03
C ARG A 32 8.01 13.58 3.69
N LEU A 33 7.22 14.66 3.61
CA LEU A 33 5.80 14.55 3.29
C LEU A 33 5.57 13.98 1.88
N LEU A 34 6.40 14.34 0.90
CA LEU A 34 6.35 13.76 -0.45
C LEU A 34 6.72 12.28 -0.44
N HIS A 35 7.78 11.90 0.28
CA HIS A 35 8.20 10.52 0.38
C HIS A 35 7.18 9.64 1.13
N GLU A 36 6.51 10.18 2.16
CA GLU A 36 5.39 9.53 2.85
C GLU A 36 4.18 9.38 1.90
N LEU A 37 3.88 10.39 1.08
CA LEU A 37 2.79 10.34 0.10
C LEU A 37 3.06 9.31 -1.01
N ASP A 38 4.30 9.22 -1.49
CA ASP A 38 4.75 8.23 -2.47
C ASP A 38 4.76 6.80 -1.90
N SER A 39 4.91 6.66 -0.57
CA SER A 39 4.88 5.37 0.12
C SER A 39 3.45 4.90 0.45
N ASP A 40 2.45 5.76 0.28
CA ASP A 40 1.05 5.36 0.40
C ASP A 40 0.61 4.61 -0.87
N TRP A 41 0.37 3.31 -0.72
CA TRP A 41 -0.11 2.45 -1.81
C TRP A 41 -1.41 2.97 -2.45
N ARG A 42 -2.18 3.83 -1.76
CA ARG A 42 -3.37 4.49 -2.32
C ARG A 42 -3.03 5.65 -3.25
N THR A 43 -1.87 6.29 -3.11
CA THR A 43 -1.34 7.24 -4.10
C THR A 43 -0.89 6.50 -5.36
N ASN A 44 -0.39 5.28 -5.21
CA ASN A 44 0.00 4.40 -6.31
C ASN A 44 -1.20 3.72 -7.02
N ALA A 45 -2.43 3.90 -6.51
CA ALA A 45 -3.67 3.37 -7.12
C ALA A 45 -3.98 3.96 -8.51
N GLY A 46 -3.19 4.93 -8.99
CA GLY A 46 -3.23 5.44 -10.36
C GLY A 46 -2.11 4.97 -11.29
N PHE A 47 -1.15 4.17 -10.81
CA PHE A 47 0.09 3.85 -11.55
C PHE A 47 0.08 2.50 -12.27
N LEU A 48 -0.85 1.61 -11.91
CA LEU A 48 -1.01 0.36 -12.64
C LEU A 48 -1.63 0.68 -14.01
N SER A 49 -0.88 0.39 -15.07
CA SER A 49 -1.47 0.32 -16.40
C SER A 49 -2.63 -0.68 -16.38
N ARG A 50 -3.60 -0.57 -17.31
CA ARG A 50 -4.69 -1.54 -17.41
C ARG A 50 -4.20 -2.99 -17.47
N GLN A 51 -3.04 -3.21 -18.09
CA GLN A 51 -2.40 -4.52 -18.14
C GLN A 51 -1.90 -4.95 -16.75
N ALA A 52 -1.13 -4.11 -16.06
CA ALA A 52 -0.60 -4.43 -14.74
C ALA A 52 -1.69 -4.62 -13.69
N ALA A 53 -2.82 -3.90 -13.82
CA ALA A 53 -4.00 -4.11 -12.98
C ALA A 53 -4.66 -5.47 -13.24
N ALA A 54 -4.84 -5.84 -14.51
CA ALA A 54 -5.39 -7.14 -14.89
C ALA A 54 -4.46 -8.31 -14.47
N ASP A 55 -3.15 -8.13 -14.58
CA ASP A 55 -2.17 -9.14 -14.16
C ASP A 55 -2.22 -9.35 -12.64
N LEU A 56 -2.34 -8.27 -11.86
CA LEU A 56 -2.50 -8.35 -10.41
C LEU A 56 -3.82 -9.01 -10.01
N GLU A 57 -4.92 -8.65 -10.68
CA GLU A 57 -6.24 -9.25 -10.45
C GLU A 57 -6.19 -10.77 -10.69
N ALA A 58 -5.59 -11.20 -11.81
CA ALA A 58 -5.46 -12.62 -12.14
C ALA A 58 -4.52 -13.39 -11.20
N GLU A 59 -3.52 -12.76 -10.60
CA GLU A 59 -2.66 -13.40 -9.59
C GLU A 59 -3.38 -13.54 -8.24
N VAL A 60 -4.15 -12.52 -7.84
CA VAL A 60 -4.96 -12.56 -6.63
C VAL A 60 -6.04 -13.63 -6.72
N GLU A 61 -6.72 -13.73 -7.86
CA GLU A 61 -7.75 -14.76 -8.08
C GLU A 61 -7.17 -16.17 -8.02
N ARG A 62 -6.04 -16.42 -8.69
CA ARG A 62 -5.32 -17.71 -8.56
C ARG A 62 -4.91 -18.02 -7.13
N GLY A 63 -4.44 -17.01 -6.38
CA GLY A 63 -4.08 -17.20 -4.98
C GLY A 63 -5.27 -17.61 -4.10
N PHE A 64 -6.48 -17.12 -4.41
CA PHE A 64 -7.70 -17.55 -3.73
C PHE A 64 -8.13 -18.96 -4.13
N GLU A 65 -8.04 -19.32 -5.42
CA GLU A 65 -8.31 -20.68 -5.89
C GLU A 65 -7.38 -21.70 -5.22
N ASP A 66 -6.08 -21.43 -5.19
CA ASP A 66 -5.09 -22.30 -4.52
C ASP A 66 -5.37 -22.44 -3.01
N LEU A 67 -5.87 -21.38 -2.37
CA LEU A 67 -6.24 -21.39 -0.96
C LEU A 67 -7.48 -22.25 -0.71
N ASP A 68 -8.51 -22.09 -1.54
CA ASP A 68 -9.75 -22.88 -1.45
C ASP A 68 -9.45 -24.36 -1.67
N ASP A 69 -8.66 -24.72 -2.69
CA ASP A 69 -8.22 -26.10 -2.94
C ASP A 69 -7.46 -26.69 -1.74
N ALA A 70 -6.56 -25.90 -1.13
CA ALA A 70 -5.83 -26.33 0.06
C ALA A 70 -6.72 -26.49 1.29
N PHE A 71 -7.79 -25.69 1.41
CA PHE A 71 -8.78 -25.84 2.48
C PHE A 71 -9.66 -27.06 2.27
N ASP A 72 -10.08 -27.33 1.04
CA ASP A 72 -10.90 -28.50 0.69
C ASP A 72 -10.10 -29.80 0.94
N GLU A 73 -8.85 -29.89 0.47
CA GLU A 73 -8.00 -31.06 0.72
C GLU A 73 -7.75 -31.28 2.21
N ARG A 74 -7.59 -30.19 2.98
CA ARG A 74 -7.46 -30.26 4.43
C ARG A 74 -8.77 -30.65 5.12
N SER A 75 -9.93 -30.25 4.59
CA SER A 75 -11.24 -30.60 5.12
C SER A 75 -11.53 -32.09 4.91
N ASP A 76 -11.28 -32.60 3.70
CA ASP A 76 -11.44 -34.02 3.35
C ASP A 76 -10.56 -34.92 4.23
N GLY A 77 -9.31 -34.50 4.49
CA GLY A 77 -8.41 -35.21 5.39
C GLY A 77 -8.85 -35.21 6.86
N ILE A 78 -9.64 -34.23 7.29
CA ILE A 78 -10.24 -34.19 8.64
C ILE A 78 -11.45 -35.11 8.70
N ASP A 79 -12.32 -35.09 7.68
CA ASP A 79 -13.51 -35.96 7.61
C ASP A 79 -13.14 -37.44 7.56
N GLU A 80 -12.05 -37.81 6.87
CA GLU A 80 -11.56 -39.20 6.84
C GLU A 80 -10.99 -39.66 8.19
N GLN A 81 -10.31 -38.77 8.93
CA GLN A 81 -9.84 -39.07 10.30
C GLN A 81 -11.00 -39.29 11.27
N LEU A 82 -12.02 -38.43 11.22
CA LEU A 82 -13.19 -38.54 12.09
C LEU A 82 -14.06 -39.77 11.76
N SER A 83 -14.12 -40.16 10.49
CA SER A 83 -14.87 -41.35 10.04
C SER A 83 -14.18 -42.67 10.38
N GLY A 84 -12.85 -42.67 10.54
CA GLY A 84 -12.06 -43.86 10.91
C GLY A 84 -12.05 -44.19 12.42
N GLU A 85 -12.53 -43.29 13.27
CA GLU A 85 -12.57 -43.45 14.74
C GLU A 85 -13.91 -44.01 15.29
N SER A 86 -14.86 -44.42 14.43
CA SER A 86 -16.17 -44.99 14.82
C SER A 86 -16.29 -46.51 14.68
#